data_AF-A0A1I4QMA5-F1
#
_entry.id   AF-A0A1I4QMA5-F1
#
_cell.length_a   1.000
_cell.length_b   1.000
_cell.length_c   1.000
_cell.angle_alpha   90.00
_cell.angle_beta   90.00
_cell.angle_gamma   90.00
#
_symmetry.space_group_name_H-M   'P 1'
#
loop_
_entity.id
_entity.type
_entity.pdbx_description
1 polymer ?
#
loop_
_entity_poly.entity_id
_entity_poly.type
_entity_poly.pdbx_seq_one_letter_code
_entity_poly.pdbx_strand_id
1 'polypeptide(L)' 'MENTDSLTLIAARIRGACDTYRICGLIGRGCLERVRLIDRLVEAGRIDPVAGVRLAREAEAVAFMLAPIPGGHS' A
#
# COMPACT_ATOMS: atom_id res chain seq x y z
N MET A 1 6.61 -21.86 5.63
CA MET A 1 5.35 -21.39 5.02
C MET A 1 5.53 -19.89 4.82
N GLU A 2 5.90 -19.47 3.61
CA GLU A 2 6.01 -18.04 3.30
C GLU A 2 4.63 -17.41 3.54
N ASN A 3 4.59 -16.40 4.40
CA ASN A 3 3.39 -15.62 4.62
C ASN A 3 3.18 -14.78 3.35
N THR A 4 2.47 -15.35 2.37
CA THR A 4 2.07 -14.65 1.14
C THR A 4 0.99 -13.64 1.53
N ASP A 5 1.43 -12.47 1.98
CA ASP A 5 0.54 -11.34 2.14
C ASP A 5 -0.16 -11.09 0.80
N SER A 6 -1.49 -11.18 0.79
CA SER A 6 -2.26 -10.81 -0.39
C SER A 6 -2.22 -9.29 -0.59
N LEU A 7 -2.34 -8.86 -1.84
CA LEU A 7 -2.38 -7.42 -2.20
C LEU A 7 -3.49 -6.69 -1.44
N THR A 8 -4.61 -7.37 -1.20
CA THR A 8 -5.72 -6.91 -0.35
C THR A 8 -5.28 -6.58 1.07
N LEU A 9 -4.48 -7.44 1.71
CA LEU A 9 -4.01 -7.22 3.08
C LEU A 9 -3.04 -6.05 3.17
N ILE A 10 -2.16 -5.88 2.18
CA ILE A 10 -1.23 -4.74 2.11
C ILE A 10 -2.02 -3.43 1.94
N ALA A 11 -2.99 -3.40 1.02
CA ALA A 11 -3.85 -2.25 0.82
C ALA A 11 -4.66 -1.89 2.09
N ALA A 12 -5.18 -2.90 2.80
CA ALA A 12 -5.91 -2.71 4.06
C ALA A 12 -5.02 -2.12 5.16
N ARG A 13 -3.76 -2.56 5.27
CA ARG A 13 -2.79 -2.02 6.24
C ARG A 13 -2.48 -0.55 5.99
N ILE A 14 -2.20 -0.17 4.74
CA ILE A 14 -1.95 1.23 4.37
C ILE A 14 -3.20 2.07 4.65
N ARG A 15 -4.38 1.61 4.26
CA ARG A 15 -5.65 2.30 4.53
C ARG A 15 -5.88 2.52 6.02
N GLY A 16 -5.76 1.46 6.82
CA GLY A 16 -5.91 1.57 8.27
C GLY A 16 -4.88 2.52 8.91
N ALA A 17 -3.65 2.59 8.40
CA ALA A 17 -2.65 3.55 8.88
C ALA A 17 -2.98 5.00 8.50
N CYS A 18 -3.53 5.24 7.30
CA CYS A 18 -4.07 6.55 6.91
C CYS A 18 -5.24 6.96 7.80
N ASP A 19 -6.22 6.08 7.97
CA ASP A 19 -7.48 6.36 8.69
C ASP A 19 -7.24 6.60 10.19
N THR A 20 -6.16 6.03 10.74
CA THR A 20 -5.74 6.22 12.14
C THR A 20 -4.64 7.27 12.33
N TYR A 21 -4.34 8.06 11.30
CA TYR A 21 -3.31 9.12 11.34
C TYR A 21 -1.95 8.62 11.86
N ARG A 22 -1.51 7.44 11.43
CA ARG A 22 -0.20 6.89 11.79
C ARG A 22 0.89 7.17 10.75
N ILE A 23 0.49 7.57 9.55
CA ILE A 23 1.38 7.93 8.42
C ILE A 23 0.90 9.21 7.75
N CYS A 24 1.74 9.81 6.90
CA CYS A 24 1.37 10.94 6.06
C CYS A 24 0.21 10.56 5.12
N GLY A 25 -0.95 11.22 5.27
CA GLY A 25 -2.14 10.89 4.48
C GLY A 25 -1.98 11.09 2.97
N LEU A 26 -1.19 12.08 2.52
CA LEU A 26 -0.93 12.30 1.10
C LEU A 26 -0.16 11.11 0.49
N ILE A 27 0.93 10.72 1.15
CA ILE A 27 1.82 9.66 0.67
C ILE A 27 1.13 8.30 0.80
N GLY A 28 0.47 8.06 1.94
CA GLY A 28 -0.28 6.83 2.16
C GLY A 28 -1.39 6.61 1.13
N ARG A 29 -2.15 7.65 0.74
CA ARG A 29 -3.14 7.55 -0.35
C ARG A 29 -2.50 7.23 -1.70
N GLY A 30 -1.39 7.88 -2.05
CA GLY A 30 -0.65 7.58 -3.28
C GLY A 30 -0.14 6.13 -3.31
N CYS A 31 0.43 5.65 -2.21
CA CYS A 31 0.86 4.25 -2.09
C CYS A 31 -0.32 3.27 -2.16
N LEU A 32 -1.46 3.60 -1.56
CA LEU A 32 -2.65 2.77 -1.64
C LEU A 32 -3.17 2.62 -3.07
N GLU A 33 -3.24 3.71 -3.83
CA GLU A 33 -3.61 3.66 -5.25
C GLU A 33 -2.59 2.88 -6.09
N ARG A 34 -1.30 2.99 -5.77
CA ARG A 34 -0.27 2.16 -6.40
C ARG A 34 -0.51 0.67 -6.15
N VAL A 35 -0.82 0.24 -4.93
CA VAL A 35 -1.13 -1.18 -4.63
C VAL A 35 -2.36 -1.66 -5.41
N ARG A 36 -3.42 -0.83 -5.48
CA ARG A 36 -4.63 -1.15 -6.27
C ARG A 36 -4.37 -1.25 -7.77
N LEU A 37 -3.46 -0.43 -8.29
CA LEU A 37 -3.04 -0.54 -9.68
C LEU A 37 -2.26 -1.84 -9.92
N ILE A 38 -1.35 -2.21 -9.01
CA ILE A 38 -0.60 -3.48 -9.09
C ILE A 38 -1.58 -4.67 -9.10
N ASP A 39 -2.57 -4.67 -8.21
CA ASP A 39 -3.60 -5.71 -8.13
C ASP A 39 -4.33 -5.91 -9.46
N ARG A 40 -4.84 -4.83 -10.05
CA ARG A 40 -5.48 -4.86 -11.37
C ARG A 40 -4.55 -5.36 -12.48
N LEU A 41 -3.26 -5.04 -12.42
CA LEU A 41 -2.28 -5.52 -13.41
C LEU A 41 -1.96 -7.00 -13.24
N VAL A 42 -1.95 -7.52 -12.01
CA VAL A 42 -1.81 -8.95 -11.72
C VAL A 42 -3.06 -9.71 -12.19
N GLU A 43 -4.26 -9.22 -11.88
CA GLU A 43 -5.52 -9.81 -12.35
C GLU A 43 -5.61 -9.86 -13.88
N ALA A 44 -5.10 -8.83 -14.56
CA ALA A 44 -5.03 -8.78 -16.02
C ALA A 44 -3.89 -9.63 -16.63
N GLY A 45 -3.11 -10.35 -15.82
CA GLY A 45 -1.97 -11.16 -16.27
C GLY A 45 -0.81 -10.34 -16.87
N ARG A 46 -0.76 -9.04 -16.57
CA ARG A 46 0.28 -8.11 -17.08
C ARG A 46 1.54 -8.10 -16.20
N ILE A 47 1.42 -8.56 -14.95
CA ILE A 47 2.51 -8.68 -13.99
C ILE A 47 2.38 -10.04 -13.29
N ASP A 48 3.50 -10.71 -13.07
CA ASP A 48 3.56 -11.94 -12.26
C ASP A 48 3.06 -11.68 -10.82
N PRO A 49 2.22 -12.56 -10.23
CA PRO A 49 1.69 -12.36 -8.89
C PRO A 49 2.77 -12.17 -7.80
N VAL A 50 3.89 -12.89 -7.87
CA VAL A 50 4.98 -12.79 -6.89
C VAL A 50 5.67 -11.43 -7.02
N ALA A 51 5.92 -10.99 -8.25
CA ALA A 51 6.42 -9.64 -8.52
C ALA A 51 5.44 -8.55 -8.02
N GLY A 52 4.13 -8.76 -8.20
CA GLY A 52 3.09 -7.87 -7.69
C GLY A 52 3.16 -7.69 -6.18
N VAL A 53 3.27 -8.79 -5.43
CA VAL A 53 3.40 -8.74 -3.96
C VAL A 53 4.67 -8.00 -3.54
N ARG A 54 5.81 -8.21 -4.23
CA ARG A 54 7.05 -7.47 -3.95
C ARG A 54 6.89 -5.97 -4.16
N LEU A 55 6.33 -5.55 -5.29
CA LEU A 55 6.08 -4.14 -5.59
C LEU A 55 5.10 -3.49 -4.60
N ALA A 56 4.10 -4.25 -4.13
CA ALA A 56 3.16 -3.78 -3.11
C ALA A 56 3.83 -3.60 -1.75
N ARG A 57 4.74 -4.49 -1.36
CA ARG A 57 5.55 -4.34 -0.14
C ARG A 57 6.47 -3.13 -0.19
N GLU A 58 7.05 -2.82 -1.36
CA GLU A 58 7.82 -1.58 -1.53
C GLU A 58 6.94 -0.35 -1.33
N ALA A 59 5.72 -0.34 -1.91
CA ALA A 59 4.77 0.75 -1.72
C ALA A 59 4.33 0.90 -0.25
N GLU A 60 4.13 -0.22 0.46
CA GLU A 60 3.87 -0.22 1.89
C GLU A 60 5.03 0.39 2.67
N ALA A 61 6.27 -0.08 2.44
CA ALA A 61 7.44 0.48 3.11
C ALA A 61 7.51 2.00 2.92
N VAL A 62 7.27 2.51 1.71
CA VAL A 62 7.22 3.96 1.42
C VAL A 62 6.10 4.67 2.20
N ALA A 63 4.92 4.07 2.29
CA ALA A 63 3.80 4.65 3.03
C ALA A 63 4.17 4.87 4.51
N PHE A 64 4.97 3.98 5.08
CA PHE A 64 5.41 4.03 6.48
C PHE A 64 6.71 4.82 6.72
N MET A 65 7.33 5.41 5.68
CA MET A 65 8.55 6.24 5.86
C MET A 65 8.27 7.64 6.40
N LEU A 66 7.04 8.15 6.25
CA LEU A 66 6.71 9.53 6.57
C LEU A 66 5.61 9.59 7.63
N ALA A 67 5.95 10.23 8.75
CA ALA A 67 5.01 10.52 9.83
C ALA A 67 3.86 11.43 9.35
N PRO A 68 2.72 11.44 10.05
CA PRO A 68 1.63 12.36 9.77
C PRO A 68 2.08 13.83 9.74
N ILE A 69 1.46 14.63 8.87
CA ILE A 69 1.68 16.08 8.85
C ILE A 69 0.86 16.69 10.00
N PRO A 70 1.48 17.41 10.96
CA PRO A 70 0.76 18.07 12.03
C PRO A 70 -0.32 19.02 11.48
N GLY A 71 -1.56 18.90 11.97
CA GLY A 71 -2.67 19.74 11.53
C GLY A 71 -3.25 19.40 10.15
N GLY A 72 -2.72 18.38 9.46
CA GLY A 72 -3.13 17.97 8.11
C GLY A 72 -4.37 17.07 8.04
N HIS A 73 -5.22 17.06 9.07
CA HIS A 73 -6.46 16.30 9.08
C HIS A 73 -7.50 17.04 8.23
N SER A 74 -7.90 16.46 7.10
CA SER A 74 -9.06 16.90 6.29
C SER A 74 -10.25 16.02 6.60
#